data_AF-A0A661GQV2-F1
#
_entry.id   AF-A0A661GQV2-F1
#
_cell.length_a   1.000
_cell.length_b   1.000
_cell.length_c   1.000
_cell.angle_alpha   90.00
_cell.angle_beta   90.00
_cell.angle_gamma   90.00
#
_symmetry.space_group_name_H-M   'P 1'
#
loop_
_entity.id
_entity.type
_entity.pdbx_description
1 polymer ?
#
loop_
_entity_poly.entity_id
_entity_poly.type
_entity_poly.pdbx_seq_one_letter_code
_entity_poly.pdbx_strand_id
1 'polypeptide(L)'
;MTTSKETLDRRKFILRTSQAVAGAALAGGAITASTSASADGEYFVLDSAAEHLCGTCQHWGGRRRISVDGKSIEFDSLGWCNNPKSPNYRKTTGPKGGRKMVWEKWSEIPA
;
A
#
# COMPACT_ATOMS: atom_id res chain seq x y z
N MET A 1 15.23 42.52 -5.36
CA MET A 1 15.77 41.15 -5.27
C MET A 1 14.63 40.20 -5.58
N THR A 2 14.55 39.75 -6.82
CA THR A 2 13.42 38.98 -7.37
C THR A 2 14.00 37.64 -7.80
N THR A 3 13.85 36.63 -6.95
CA THR A 3 14.30 35.27 -7.25
C THR A 3 13.11 34.48 -7.78
N SER A 4 13.08 34.37 -9.10
CA SER A 4 12.05 33.67 -9.86
C SER A 4 12.07 32.16 -9.59
N LYS A 5 10.85 31.63 -9.53
CA LYS A 5 10.42 30.25 -9.32
C LYS A 5 11.03 29.33 -10.39
N GLU A 6 11.95 28.44 -10.02
CA GLU A 6 12.53 27.46 -10.93
C GLU A 6 11.57 26.28 -11.09
N THR A 7 10.75 26.33 -12.14
CA THR A 7 9.90 25.22 -12.58
C THR A 7 10.81 24.15 -13.19
N LEU A 8 11.22 23.18 -12.38
CA LEU A 8 12.08 22.07 -12.82
C LEU A 8 11.39 21.24 -13.90
N ASP A 9 11.94 21.40 -15.09
CA ASP A 9 11.58 20.82 -16.36
C ASP A 9 11.60 19.28 -16.30
N ARG A 10 10.40 18.68 -16.19
CA ARG A 10 10.18 17.23 -16.09
C ARG A 10 10.56 16.45 -17.36
N ARG A 11 11.17 17.08 -18.37
CA ARG A 11 11.41 16.48 -19.69
C ARG A 11 12.88 16.21 -20.01
N LYS A 12 13.78 16.27 -19.03
CA LYS A 12 15.22 16.06 -19.25
C LYS A 12 15.79 14.71 -18.80
N PHE A 13 14.95 13.75 -18.39
CA PHE A 13 15.43 12.44 -17.95
C PHE A 13 15.39 11.34 -19.03
N ILE A 14 14.87 11.62 -20.23
CA ILE A 14 14.69 10.59 -21.28
C ILE A 14 15.91 10.47 -22.24
N LEU A 15 16.98 11.25 -22.05
CA LEU A 15 18.15 11.23 -22.96
C LEU A 15 19.46 10.94 -22.24
N ARG A 16 19.66 9.67 -21.86
CA ARG A 16 20.99 9.06 -21.76
C ARG A 16 20.95 7.62 -22.29
N THR A 17 20.77 7.52 -23.60
CA THR A 17 21.22 6.37 -24.40
C THR A 17 22.70 6.54 -24.76
N SER A 18 23.35 5.40 -25.03
CA SER A 18 24.71 5.21 -25.58
C SER A 18 25.77 4.84 -24.55
N GLN A 19 25.91 3.54 -24.23
CA GLN A 19 27.11 2.76 -24.57
C GLN A 19 26.69 1.28 -24.74
N ALA A 20 27.07 0.71 -25.89
CA ALA A 20 26.75 -0.64 -26.33
C ALA A 20 27.88 -1.61 -25.92
N VAL A 21 27.55 -2.87 -25.57
CA VAL A 21 28.37 -4.05 -25.91
C VAL A 21 27.45 -5.25 -26.15
N ALA A 22 27.73 -5.96 -27.24
CA ALA A 22 26.99 -7.06 -27.84
C ALA A 22 27.01 -8.37 -27.03
N GLY A 23 25.96 -9.18 -27.21
CA GLY A 23 25.92 -10.58 -26.79
C GLY A 23 24.53 -11.19 -27.08
N ALA A 24 24.45 -12.06 -28.09
CA ALA A 24 23.22 -12.70 -28.53
C ALA A 24 22.84 -13.91 -27.63
N ALA A 25 21.55 -14.06 -27.30
CA ALA A 25 20.84 -15.34 -27.24
C ALA A 25 19.32 -15.14 -27.03
N LEU A 26 18.54 -15.75 -27.92
CA LEU A 26 17.08 -15.84 -27.86
C LEU A 26 16.67 -16.79 -26.71
N ALA A 27 15.89 -16.31 -25.74
CA ALA A 27 14.96 -17.14 -24.97
C ALA A 27 14.09 -16.27 -24.04
N GLY A 28 12.76 -16.39 -24.19
CA GLY A 28 11.83 -16.43 -23.06
C GLY A 28 11.66 -15.20 -22.18
N GLY A 29 10.59 -14.43 -22.46
CA GLY A 29 9.71 -13.78 -21.48
C GLY A 29 10.33 -13.17 -20.22
N ALA A 30 10.45 -11.83 -20.21
CA ALA A 30 10.57 -11.07 -18.97
C ALA A 30 9.40 -10.09 -18.86
N ILE A 31 8.33 -10.54 -18.21
CA ILE A 31 7.35 -9.67 -17.56
C ILE A 31 8.14 -8.76 -16.61
N THR A 32 8.34 -7.52 -17.03
CA THR A 32 8.89 -6.47 -16.16
C THR A 32 7.80 -6.13 -15.15
N ALA A 33 7.83 -6.78 -13.99
CA ALA A 33 7.05 -6.35 -12.85
C ALA A 33 7.59 -4.99 -12.40
N SER A 34 6.86 -3.93 -12.71
CA SER A 34 7.11 -2.58 -12.21
C SER A 34 6.82 -2.55 -10.71
N THR A 35 7.74 -3.01 -9.87
CA THR A 35 7.74 -2.67 -8.44
C THR A 35 8.33 -1.28 -8.27
N SER A 36 7.47 -0.28 -8.40
CA SER A 36 7.73 1.06 -7.89
C SER A 36 7.75 1.00 -6.36
N ALA A 37 8.89 0.60 -5.79
CA ALA A 37 9.20 0.84 -4.39
C ALA A 37 9.58 2.32 -4.24
N SER A 38 8.56 3.16 -4.06
CA SER A 38 8.73 4.55 -3.66
C SER A 38 9.09 4.58 -2.16
N ALA A 39 10.15 5.32 -1.84
CA ALA A 39 10.59 5.56 -0.47
C ALA A 39 9.55 6.39 0.32
N ASP A 40 9.59 6.20 1.65
CA ASP A 40 8.86 6.89 2.73
C ASP A 40 7.41 6.44 3.04
N GLY A 41 7.31 5.38 3.86
CA GLY A 41 6.08 4.90 4.50
C GLY A 41 5.82 3.42 4.20
N GLU A 42 5.68 2.58 5.23
CA GLU A 42 5.28 1.19 5.00
C GLU A 42 3.81 1.17 4.55
N TYR A 43 3.63 1.04 3.24
CA TYR A 43 2.33 1.01 2.59
C TYR A 43 1.81 -0.42 2.57
N PHE A 44 0.63 -0.64 3.15
CA PHE A 44 -0.01 -1.96 3.15
C PHE A 44 -1.24 -1.96 2.26
N VAL A 45 -1.43 -3.07 1.54
CA VAL A 45 -2.65 -3.36 0.79
C VAL A 45 -3.20 -4.70 1.25
N LEU A 46 -4.51 -4.75 1.50
CA LEU A 46 -5.25 -5.97 1.79
C LEU A 46 -6.36 -6.17 0.77
N ASP A 47 -6.72 -7.42 0.55
CA ASP A 47 -8.00 -7.77 -0.09
C ASP A 47 -9.16 -7.37 0.83
N SER A 48 -10.21 -6.75 0.28
CA SER A 48 -11.34 -6.26 1.06
C SER A 48 -12.23 -7.39 1.59
N ALA A 49 -12.25 -8.56 0.95
CA ALA A 49 -12.95 -9.74 1.43
C ALA A 49 -12.16 -10.53 2.48
N ALA A 50 -10.91 -10.12 2.79
CA ALA A 50 -10.10 -10.80 3.79
C ALA A 50 -10.71 -10.68 5.20
N GLU A 51 -11.14 -11.80 5.75
CA GLU A 51 -11.72 -11.84 7.09
C GLU A 51 -10.67 -11.97 8.18
N HIS A 52 -11.07 -11.63 9.40
CA HIS A 52 -10.27 -11.83 10.62
C HIS A 52 -8.97 -11.02 10.70
N LEU A 53 -8.82 -10.00 9.85
CA LEU A 53 -7.69 -9.09 9.85
C LEU A 53 -8.05 -7.78 10.55
N CYS A 54 -7.09 -7.20 11.28
CA CYS A 54 -7.22 -5.90 11.92
C CYS A 54 -7.57 -4.82 10.90
N GLY A 55 -6.96 -4.87 9.71
CA GLY A 55 -7.20 -3.93 8.63
C GLY A 55 -8.61 -3.99 8.02
N THR A 56 -9.32 -5.12 8.16
CA THR A 56 -10.72 -5.29 7.71
C THR A 56 -11.73 -5.24 8.85
N CYS A 57 -11.26 -5.04 10.09
CA CYS A 57 -12.11 -4.99 11.29
C CYS A 57 -12.78 -3.62 11.47
N GLN A 58 -14.03 -3.56 11.91
CA GLN A 58 -14.76 -2.32 12.25
C GLN A 58 -14.01 -1.46 13.28
N HIS A 59 -13.30 -2.09 14.21
CA HIS A 59 -12.63 -1.39 15.33
C HIS A 59 -11.20 -0.92 15.04
N TRP A 60 -10.80 -0.88 13.77
CA TRP A 60 -9.52 -0.32 13.37
C TRP A 60 -9.49 1.20 13.59
N GLY A 61 -8.48 1.69 14.30
CA GLY A 61 -8.30 3.12 14.59
C GLY A 61 -7.31 3.83 13.67
N GLY A 62 -6.69 3.13 12.72
CA GLY A 62 -5.79 3.74 11.74
C GLY A 62 -6.53 4.28 10.52
N ARG A 63 -5.88 5.17 9.76
CA ARG A 63 -6.40 5.60 8.46
C ARG A 63 -6.37 4.42 7.48
N ARG A 64 -7.47 4.23 6.75
CA ARG A 64 -7.58 3.26 5.66
C ARG A 64 -8.55 3.76 4.59
N ARG A 65 -8.37 3.32 3.35
CA ARG A 65 -9.21 3.67 2.20
C ARG A 65 -9.57 2.42 1.42
N ILE A 66 -10.78 2.34 0.90
CA ILE A 66 -11.20 1.26 -0.01
C ILE A 66 -10.92 1.72 -1.44
N SER A 67 -10.45 0.81 -2.30
CA SER A 67 -10.23 1.08 -3.71
C SER A 67 -11.54 1.44 -4.42
N VAL A 68 -11.44 2.13 -5.56
CA VAL A 68 -12.61 2.52 -6.36
C VAL A 68 -13.43 1.31 -6.80
N ASP A 69 -12.76 0.20 -7.10
CA ASP A 69 -13.38 -1.08 -7.48
C ASP A 69 -13.88 -1.90 -6.28
N GLY A 70 -13.59 -1.47 -5.04
CA GLY A 70 -14.05 -2.11 -3.81
C GLY A 70 -13.30 -3.38 -3.41
N LYS A 71 -12.28 -3.83 -4.16
CA LYS A 71 -11.60 -5.12 -3.91
C LYS A 71 -10.41 -5.03 -2.98
N SER A 72 -9.85 -3.83 -2.77
CA SER A 72 -8.70 -3.67 -1.90
C SER A 72 -8.87 -2.56 -0.89
N ILE A 73 -8.10 -2.66 0.20
CA ILE A 73 -8.01 -1.66 1.25
C ILE A 73 -6.56 -1.23 1.38
N GLU A 74 -6.34 0.07 1.32
CA GLU A 74 -5.05 0.74 1.38
C GLU A 74 -4.82 1.33 2.76
N PHE A 75 -3.61 1.16 3.31
CA PHE A 75 -3.22 1.64 4.63
C PHE A 75 -1.92 2.43 4.52
N ASP A 76 -1.95 3.66 5.03
CA ASP A 76 -0.80 4.56 5.05
C ASP A 76 0.11 4.32 6.28
N SER A 77 -0.35 3.53 7.26
CA SER A 77 0.37 3.29 8.51
C SER A 77 -0.16 2.07 9.28
N LEU A 78 0.51 1.73 10.39
CA LEU A 78 -0.07 0.91 11.44
C LEU A 78 -1.30 1.59 12.05
N GLY A 79 -2.12 0.82 12.77
CA GLY A 79 -3.35 1.32 13.39
C GLY A 79 -3.56 0.78 14.79
N TRP A 80 -4.38 1.50 15.54
CA TRP A 80 -4.69 1.19 16.92
C TRP A 80 -5.94 0.31 17.03
N CYS A 81 -5.96 -0.66 17.94
CA CYS A 81 -7.14 -1.49 18.14
C CYS A 81 -8.10 -0.86 19.18
N ASN A 82 -9.32 -0.54 18.73
CA ASN A 82 -10.37 0.04 19.56
C ASN A 82 -11.39 -0.99 20.11
N ASN A 83 -11.20 -2.28 19.83
CA ASN A 83 -12.12 -3.32 20.34
C ASN A 83 -11.76 -3.68 21.79
N PRO A 84 -12.61 -3.39 22.80
CA PRO A 84 -12.33 -3.73 24.20
C PRO A 84 -12.24 -5.24 24.47
N LYS A 85 -12.80 -6.07 23.58
CA LYS A 85 -12.73 -7.55 23.67
C LYS A 85 -11.42 -8.11 23.10
N SER A 86 -10.62 -7.29 22.41
CA SER A 86 -9.37 -7.70 21.78
C SER A 86 -8.22 -7.73 22.80
N PRO A 87 -7.26 -8.67 22.71
CA PRO A 87 -6.05 -8.68 23.55
C PRO A 87 -5.10 -7.51 23.22
N ASN A 88 -5.34 -6.92 22.05
CA ASN A 88 -4.60 -5.79 21.50
C ASN A 88 -5.35 -4.50 21.76
N TYR A 89 -6.44 -4.51 22.53
CA TYR A 89 -7.13 -3.30 22.94
C TYR A 89 -6.12 -2.30 23.49
N ARG A 90 -6.15 -1.09 22.96
CA ARG A 90 -5.20 -0.04 23.31
C ARG A 90 -3.74 -0.29 22.92
N LYS A 91 -3.51 -1.09 21.87
CA LYS A 91 -2.18 -1.33 21.28
C LYS A 91 -2.20 -1.06 19.78
N THR A 92 -1.04 -0.65 19.27
CA THR A 92 -0.77 -0.54 17.84
C THR A 92 -0.58 -1.92 17.22
N THR A 93 -1.22 -2.17 16.09
CA THR A 93 -1.21 -3.43 15.35
C THR A 93 -1.03 -3.17 13.85
N GLY A 94 -0.44 -4.12 13.13
CA GLY A 94 -0.42 -4.09 11.67
C GLY A 94 -1.75 -4.53 11.06
N PRO A 95 -2.04 -4.12 9.81
CA PRO A 95 -3.32 -4.43 9.16
C PRO A 95 -3.51 -5.94 8.91
N LYS A 96 -2.41 -6.67 8.66
CA LYS A 96 -2.38 -8.14 8.52
C LYS A 96 -2.48 -8.91 9.85
N GLY A 97 -2.42 -8.22 10.99
CA GLY A 97 -2.66 -8.85 12.29
C GLY A 97 -4.14 -9.21 12.45
N GLY A 98 -4.50 -9.89 13.53
CA GLY A 98 -5.91 -10.14 13.85
C GLY A 98 -6.15 -11.50 14.49
N ARG A 99 -7.33 -11.68 15.09
CA ARG A 99 -7.79 -12.96 15.63
C ARG A 99 -9.25 -13.16 15.25
N LYS A 100 -9.61 -14.37 14.84
CA LYS A 100 -10.95 -14.69 14.33
C LYS A 100 -12.09 -14.31 15.30
N MET A 101 -11.89 -14.50 16.60
CA MET A 101 -12.95 -14.36 17.60
C MET A 101 -13.36 -12.93 17.98
N VAL A 102 -12.62 -11.91 17.55
CA VAL A 102 -12.86 -10.50 17.95
C VAL A 102 -12.98 -9.57 16.75
N TRP A 103 -13.19 -10.16 15.58
CA TRP A 103 -13.27 -9.48 14.31
C TRP A 103 -14.73 -9.28 13.90
N GLU A 104 -15.05 -8.06 13.52
CA GLU A 104 -16.34 -7.68 12.94
C GLU A 104 -16.04 -6.98 11.61
N LYS A 105 -16.72 -7.38 10.53
CA LYS A 105 -16.51 -6.80 9.19
C LYS A 105 -16.69 -5.29 9.25
N TRP A 106 -15.76 -4.56 8.64
CA TRP A 106 -15.91 -3.12 8.49
C TRP A 106 -17.09 -2.78 7.57
N SER A 107 -18.00 -1.93 8.06
CA SER A 107 -19.25 -1.55 7.41
C SER A 107 -19.10 -0.91 6.02
N GLU A 108 -17.94 -0.31 5.73
CA GLU A 108 -17.68 0.31 4.44
C GLU A 108 -17.28 -0.72 3.37
N ILE A 109 -16.89 -1.94 3.76
CA ILE A 109 -16.54 -3.00 2.82
C ILE A 109 -17.84 -3.52 2.18
N PRO A 110 -17.96 -3.49 0.84
CA PRO A 110 -19.15 -3.98 0.15
C PRO A 110 -19.46 -5.44 0.49
N ALA A 111 -20.75 -5.78 0.45
CA ALA A 111 -21.26 -7.10 0.84
C ALA A 111 -20.62 -8.24 0.04
#